data_AF-X1QRC9-F1
#
_entry.id   AF-X1QRC9-F1
#
_cell.length_a   1.000
_cell.length_b   1.000
_cell.length_c   1.000
_cell.angle_alpha   90.00
_cell.angle_beta   90.00
_cell.angle_gamma   90.00
#
_symmetry.space_group_name_H-M   'P 1'
#
loop_
_entity.id
_entity.type
_entity.pdbx_description
1 polymer ?
#
loop_
_entity_poly.entity_id
_entity_poly.type
_entity_poly.pdbx_seq_one_letter_code
_entity_poly.pdbx_strand_id
1 'polypeptide(L)'
;AQVLVRNTELFKEAGLDPAKPPKTWDEFLEYAQALTVDKDGDFKVDQWGFGMIGAKSPGFELRFSPFVWSFGGDYLTEDMKHSALDTPEAVEAISFFVSLYREYGVAPPGATAFGPFDVRTQLAQEKVAMNIGSGWTVPIVDSINPDLGASEVLEYSAVPVKRKAITSAWLSAWIISPNSKNPEEAWEWTKFITSKEMELKWFRDASVLSARQDVSGVSPEILED
;
A
#
# COMPACT_ATOMS: atom_id res chain seq x y z
N ALA A 1 6.99 0.61 -4.11
CA ALA A 1 6.97 0.81 -2.65
C ALA A 1 5.53 0.80 -2.15
N GLN A 2 5.30 0.60 -0.85
CA GLN A 2 3.98 0.86 -0.28
C GLN A 2 3.79 2.36 -0.04
N VAL A 3 2.58 2.80 -0.30
CA VAL A 3 2.11 4.19 -0.17
C VAL A 3 0.72 4.18 0.44
N LEU A 4 0.32 5.29 1.02
CA LEU A 4 -1.07 5.51 1.38
C LEU A 4 -1.84 5.89 0.12
N VAL A 5 -2.85 5.10 -0.22
CA VAL A 5 -3.82 5.40 -1.28
C VAL A 5 -5.07 5.95 -0.60
N ARG A 6 -5.64 7.02 -1.15
CA ARG A 6 -6.81 7.71 -0.60
C ARG A 6 -7.79 8.09 -1.71
N ASN A 7 -9.09 7.97 -1.44
CA ASN A 7 -10.14 8.53 -2.28
C ASN A 7 -10.36 10.00 -1.89
N THR A 8 -10.02 10.91 -2.79
CA THR A 8 -10.07 12.36 -2.56
C THR A 8 -11.49 12.91 -2.54
N GLU A 9 -12.45 12.29 -3.22
CA GLU A 9 -13.86 12.67 -3.14
C GLU A 9 -14.44 12.34 -1.77
N LEU A 10 -14.15 11.16 -1.22
CA LEU A 10 -14.55 10.80 0.15
C LEU A 10 -13.93 11.72 1.20
N PHE A 11 -12.72 12.22 0.97
CA PHE A 11 -12.12 13.27 1.82
C PHE A 11 -12.94 14.56 1.77
N LYS A 12 -13.30 15.04 0.57
CA LYS A 12 -14.12 16.25 0.40
C LYS A 12 -15.49 16.10 1.06
N GLU A 13 -16.14 14.95 0.89
CA GLU A 13 -17.42 14.64 1.53
C GLU A 13 -17.35 14.69 3.06
N ALA A 14 -16.24 14.22 3.64
CA ALA A 14 -15.99 14.30 5.08
C ALA A 14 -15.51 15.68 5.55
N GLY A 15 -15.40 16.68 4.65
CA GLY A 15 -14.89 18.01 4.97
C GLY A 15 -13.38 18.08 5.20
N LEU A 16 -12.64 17.04 4.80
CA LEU A 16 -11.19 17.01 4.82
C LEU A 16 -10.61 17.64 3.56
N ASP A 17 -9.42 18.20 3.66
CA ASP A 17 -8.70 18.76 2.52
C ASP A 17 -8.03 17.61 1.72
N PRO A 18 -8.50 17.30 0.49
CA PRO A 18 -7.94 16.21 -0.30
C PRO A 18 -6.47 16.43 -0.64
N ALA A 19 -5.97 17.67 -0.64
CA ALA A 19 -4.54 17.94 -0.90
C ALA A 19 -3.64 17.67 0.32
N LYS A 20 -4.20 17.40 1.50
CA LYS A 20 -3.45 17.19 2.75
C LYS A 20 -3.59 15.76 3.25
N PRO A 21 -2.67 14.84 2.89
CA PRO A 21 -2.70 13.49 3.43
C PRO A 21 -2.27 13.50 4.91
N PRO A 22 -2.72 12.52 5.71
CA PRO A 22 -2.23 12.37 7.07
C PRO A 22 -0.72 12.05 7.02
N LYS A 23 0.07 12.85 7.71
CA LYS A 23 1.54 12.72 7.79
C LYS A 23 1.95 11.85 8.96
N THR A 24 1.12 11.76 9.99
CA THR A 24 1.36 10.93 11.18
C THR A 24 0.31 9.85 11.36
N TRP A 25 0.64 8.79 12.09
CA TRP A 25 -0.35 7.75 12.41
C TRP A 25 -1.49 8.25 13.29
N ASP A 26 -1.26 9.31 14.08
CA ASP A 26 -2.29 9.93 14.90
C ASP A 26 -3.28 10.71 14.00
N GLU A 27 -2.78 11.49 13.04
CA GLU A 27 -3.62 12.13 11.99
C GLU A 27 -4.33 11.10 11.11
N PHE A 28 -3.66 9.99 10.80
CA PHE A 28 -4.28 8.89 10.04
C PHE A 28 -5.49 8.32 10.78
N LEU A 29 -5.39 8.11 12.09
CA LEU A 29 -6.51 7.67 12.90
C LEU A 29 -7.64 8.71 12.92
N GLU A 30 -7.32 9.98 13.12
CA GLU A 30 -8.30 11.08 13.09
C GLU A 30 -9.07 11.09 11.76
N TYR A 31 -8.35 10.99 10.64
CA TYR A 31 -8.97 10.99 9.31
C TYR A 31 -9.76 9.71 9.07
N ALA A 32 -9.23 8.56 9.51
CA ALA A 32 -9.94 7.30 9.39
C ALA A 32 -11.26 7.30 10.19
N GLN A 33 -11.30 7.96 11.34
CA GLN A 33 -12.53 8.15 12.11
C GLN A 33 -13.51 9.07 11.38
N ALA A 34 -13.05 10.21 10.85
CA ALA A 34 -13.89 11.13 10.08
C ALA A 34 -14.47 10.50 8.80
N LEU A 35 -13.72 9.57 8.18
CA LEU A 35 -14.11 8.85 6.98
C LEU A 35 -14.92 7.57 7.25
N THR A 36 -15.13 7.22 8.52
CA THR A 36 -15.97 6.09 8.93
C THR A 36 -17.39 6.61 9.18
N VAL A 37 -18.29 6.37 8.23
CA VAL A 37 -19.61 7.02 8.20
C VAL A 37 -20.74 6.01 7.99
N ASP A 38 -21.82 6.27 8.72
CA ASP A 38 -23.17 5.76 8.47
C ASP A 38 -23.85 6.79 7.55
N LYS A 39 -24.12 6.39 6.30
CA LYS A 39 -24.59 7.29 5.25
C LYS A 39 -26.11 7.47 5.30
N ASP A 40 -26.85 6.49 5.78
CA ASP A 40 -28.32 6.48 5.78
C ASP A 40 -28.95 6.69 7.17
N GLY A 41 -28.14 6.72 8.22
CA GLY A 41 -28.54 6.96 9.60
C GLY A 41 -29.18 5.75 10.27
N ASP A 42 -28.97 4.54 9.75
CA ASP A 42 -29.55 3.30 10.29
C ASP A 42 -28.76 2.70 11.47
N PHE A 43 -27.73 3.42 11.95
CA PHE A 43 -26.76 3.03 12.97
C PHE A 43 -25.83 1.90 12.54
N LYS A 44 -25.65 1.69 11.23
CA LYS A 44 -24.62 0.81 10.68
C LYS A 44 -23.69 1.62 9.80
N VAL A 45 -22.41 1.29 9.91
CA VAL A 45 -21.39 1.91 9.07
C VAL A 45 -21.50 1.36 7.65
N ASP A 46 -21.56 2.25 6.67
CA ASP A 46 -21.56 1.92 5.24
C ASP A 46 -20.17 2.04 4.61
N GLN A 47 -19.38 2.96 5.15
CA GLN A 47 -18.05 3.29 4.69
C GLN A 47 -17.09 3.36 5.87
N TRP A 48 -15.90 2.77 5.71
CA TRP A 48 -14.85 2.79 6.72
C TRP A 48 -13.67 3.65 6.26
N GLY A 49 -12.99 4.28 7.22
CA GLY A 49 -11.82 5.08 6.92
C GLY A 49 -10.64 4.28 6.38
N PHE A 50 -10.49 3.01 6.79
CA PHE A 50 -9.33 2.20 6.46
C PHE A 50 -9.69 0.79 5.98
N GLY A 51 -9.30 0.49 4.74
CA GLY A 51 -9.25 -0.86 4.19
C GLY A 51 -8.08 -1.65 4.77
N MET A 52 -8.31 -2.27 5.93
CA MET A 52 -7.31 -3.10 6.59
C MET A 52 -7.19 -4.46 5.90
N ILE A 53 -5.95 -4.82 5.53
CA ILE A 53 -5.60 -6.17 5.08
C ILE A 53 -5.15 -6.96 6.31
N GLY A 54 -5.95 -7.94 6.73
CA GLY A 54 -5.66 -8.80 7.89
C GLY A 54 -5.60 -10.29 7.58
N ALA A 55 -5.89 -10.70 6.33
CA ALA A 55 -5.79 -12.09 5.92
C ALA A 55 -4.38 -12.63 6.02
N LYS A 56 -4.25 -13.90 6.47
CA LYS A 56 -3.00 -14.67 6.40
C LYS A 56 -2.65 -14.99 4.94
N SER A 57 -2.12 -13.98 4.24
CA SER A 57 -1.77 -14.02 2.83
C SER A 57 -0.43 -13.30 2.61
N PRO A 58 0.30 -13.58 1.50
CA PRO A 58 1.56 -12.91 1.19
C PRO A 58 1.45 -11.37 1.13
N GLY A 59 0.24 -10.84 0.95
CA GLY A 59 0.02 -9.40 0.91
C GLY A 59 0.06 -8.69 2.27
N PHE A 60 -0.10 -9.42 3.38
CA PHE A 60 -0.20 -8.85 4.72
C PHE A 60 1.10 -8.16 5.14
N GLU A 61 2.21 -8.91 5.15
CA GLU A 61 3.51 -8.43 5.63
C GLU A 61 3.90 -7.13 4.95
N LEU A 62 3.77 -7.05 3.63
CA LEU A 62 4.15 -5.84 2.88
C LEU A 62 3.42 -4.59 3.38
N ARG A 63 2.15 -4.69 3.75
CA ARG A 63 1.35 -3.54 4.23
C ARG A 63 1.53 -3.30 5.72
N PHE A 64 1.91 -4.33 6.47
CA PHE A 64 2.14 -4.25 7.90
C PHE A 64 3.53 -3.70 8.24
N SER A 65 4.56 -4.02 7.45
CA SER A 65 5.96 -3.59 7.68
C SER A 65 6.14 -2.07 7.80
N PRO A 66 5.45 -1.21 7.00
CA PRO A 66 5.47 0.23 7.22
C PRO A 66 5.03 0.66 8.62
N PHE A 67 4.08 -0.03 9.27
CA PHE A 67 3.70 0.28 10.65
C PHE A 67 4.86 -0.03 11.60
N VAL A 68 5.37 -1.27 11.58
CA VAL A 68 6.45 -1.71 12.47
C VAL A 68 7.68 -0.81 12.37
N TRP A 69 8.16 -0.59 11.14
CA TRP A 69 9.37 0.19 10.92
C TRP A 69 9.18 1.69 11.17
N SER A 70 7.99 2.25 10.89
CA SER A 70 7.68 3.66 11.17
C SER A 70 7.70 3.97 12.67
N PHE A 71 7.33 2.99 13.49
CA PHE A 71 7.42 3.04 14.95
C PHE A 71 8.82 2.71 15.47
N GLY A 72 9.78 2.35 14.61
CA GLY A 72 11.16 2.04 15.01
C GLY A 72 11.37 0.59 15.47
N GLY A 73 10.37 -0.28 15.35
CA GLY A 73 10.53 -1.72 15.56
C GLY A 73 11.10 -2.41 14.32
N ASP A 74 11.41 -3.69 14.44
CA ASP A 74 11.81 -4.56 13.32
C ASP A 74 11.36 -6.01 13.57
N TYR A 75 11.47 -6.88 12.56
CA TYR A 75 11.12 -8.29 12.66
C TYR A 75 12.20 -9.12 13.39
N LEU A 76 13.47 -8.76 13.18
CA LEU A 76 14.64 -9.45 13.71
C LEU A 76 15.55 -8.47 14.44
N THR A 77 16.34 -8.98 15.38
CA THR A 77 17.43 -8.22 15.99
C THR A 77 18.49 -7.84 14.96
N GLU A 78 19.31 -6.83 15.25
CA GLU A 78 20.36 -6.35 14.32
C GLU A 78 21.34 -7.45 13.90
N ASP A 79 21.61 -8.41 14.80
CA ASP A 79 22.47 -9.58 14.52
C ASP A 79 21.75 -10.71 13.76
N MET A 80 20.46 -10.54 13.46
CA MET A 80 19.58 -11.47 12.74
C MET A 80 19.36 -12.83 13.44
N LYS A 81 19.67 -12.95 14.74
CA LYS A 81 19.60 -14.23 15.47
C LYS A 81 18.31 -14.44 16.24
N HIS A 82 17.59 -13.37 16.56
CA HIS A 82 16.38 -13.42 17.38
C HIS A 82 15.27 -12.57 16.75
N SER A 83 14.03 -12.84 17.14
CA SER A 83 12.92 -11.94 16.80
C SER A 83 13.06 -10.64 17.57
N ALA A 84 12.69 -9.52 16.94
CA ALA A 84 12.56 -8.22 17.59
C ALA A 84 11.10 -7.77 17.74
N LEU A 85 10.14 -8.66 17.49
CA LEU A 85 8.70 -8.33 17.54
C LEU A 85 8.16 -8.11 18.97
N ASP A 86 8.93 -8.45 20.00
CA ASP A 86 8.62 -8.23 21.42
C ASP A 86 9.30 -6.98 21.99
N THR A 87 10.03 -6.22 21.16
CA THR A 87 10.56 -4.90 21.55
C THR A 87 9.42 -3.91 21.81
N PRO A 88 9.60 -2.92 22.72
CA PRO A 88 8.57 -1.92 23.01
C PRO A 88 8.02 -1.23 21.76
N GLU A 89 8.89 -0.92 20.79
CA GLU A 89 8.54 -0.25 19.54
C GLU A 89 7.69 -1.14 18.63
N ALA A 90 8.03 -2.42 18.50
CA ALA A 90 7.25 -3.37 17.71
C ALA A 90 5.88 -3.67 18.36
N VAL A 91 5.86 -3.83 19.69
CA VAL A 91 4.61 -4.04 20.46
C VAL A 91 3.69 -2.83 20.34
N GLU A 92 4.21 -1.61 20.37
CA GLU A 92 3.43 -0.38 20.16
C GLU A 92 2.81 -0.35 18.76
N ALA A 93 3.58 -0.67 17.71
CA ALA A 93 3.10 -0.72 16.33
C ALA A 93 1.98 -1.76 16.13
N ILE A 94 2.20 -2.99 16.64
CA ILE A 94 1.20 -4.07 16.59
C ILE A 94 -0.07 -3.65 17.34
N SER A 95 0.08 -3.06 18.52
CA SER A 95 -1.06 -2.63 19.33
C SER A 95 -1.88 -1.55 18.64
N PHE A 96 -1.22 -0.55 18.04
CA PHE A 96 -1.89 0.48 17.24
C PHE A 96 -2.60 -0.12 16.02
N PHE A 97 -1.94 -1.02 15.28
CA PHE A 97 -2.57 -1.68 14.13
C PHE A 97 -3.82 -2.47 14.54
N VAL A 98 -3.78 -3.18 15.67
CA VAL A 98 -4.92 -3.94 16.19
C VAL A 98 -6.03 -3.00 16.70
N SER A 99 -5.69 -1.88 17.33
CA SER A 99 -6.69 -0.93 17.87
C SER A 99 -7.50 -0.26 16.77
N LEU A 100 -6.91 -0.03 15.58
CA LEU A 100 -7.66 0.47 14.40
C LEU A 100 -8.92 -0.36 14.11
N TYR A 101 -8.83 -1.69 14.26
CA TYR A 101 -9.97 -2.58 14.08
C TYR A 101 -10.78 -2.79 15.36
N ARG A 102 -10.12 -3.11 16.48
CA ARG A 102 -10.81 -3.59 17.70
C ARG A 102 -11.38 -2.48 18.58
N GLU A 103 -10.77 -1.30 18.56
CA GLU A 103 -11.12 -0.20 19.47
C GLU A 103 -11.73 0.96 18.72
N TYR A 104 -11.07 1.43 17.66
CA TYR A 104 -11.49 2.59 16.90
C TYR A 104 -12.56 2.26 15.84
N GLY A 105 -12.69 1.00 15.44
CA GLY A 105 -13.73 0.55 14.51
C GLY A 105 -13.62 1.16 13.11
N VAL A 106 -12.43 1.64 12.71
CA VAL A 106 -12.24 2.34 11.43
C VAL A 106 -11.95 1.39 10.26
N ALA A 107 -12.07 0.08 10.47
CA ALA A 107 -11.88 -0.94 9.44
C ALA A 107 -13.12 -1.87 9.35
N PRO A 108 -13.47 -2.36 8.15
CA PRO A 108 -14.68 -3.15 7.97
C PRO A 108 -14.70 -4.46 8.78
N PRO A 109 -15.88 -4.92 9.25
CA PRO A 109 -16.03 -6.23 9.88
C PRO A 109 -15.45 -7.34 9.00
N GLY A 110 -14.70 -8.26 9.60
CA GLY A 110 -14.07 -9.36 8.87
C GLY A 110 -12.75 -8.99 8.20
N ALA A 111 -12.13 -7.84 8.53
CA ALA A 111 -10.81 -7.44 8.05
C ALA A 111 -9.73 -8.53 8.10
N THR A 112 -9.81 -9.45 9.07
CA THR A 112 -8.92 -10.62 9.20
C THR A 112 -9.05 -11.66 8.09
N ALA A 113 -10.07 -11.55 7.24
CA ALA A 113 -10.29 -12.40 6.07
C ALA A 113 -9.99 -11.68 4.74
N PHE A 114 -9.80 -10.36 4.75
CA PHE A 114 -9.58 -9.57 3.54
C PHE A 114 -8.10 -9.54 3.16
N GLY A 115 -7.84 -9.98 1.94
CA GLY A 115 -6.56 -9.82 1.28
C GLY A 115 -6.49 -8.53 0.47
N PRO A 116 -5.36 -8.30 -0.26
CA PRO A 116 -5.18 -7.09 -1.05
C PRO A 116 -6.23 -6.90 -2.15
N PHE A 117 -6.72 -7.99 -2.76
CA PHE A 117 -7.75 -7.89 -3.80
C PHE A 117 -9.09 -7.46 -3.21
N ASP A 118 -9.52 -8.06 -2.09
CA ASP A 118 -10.78 -7.70 -1.42
C ASP A 118 -10.81 -6.23 -1.02
N VAL A 119 -9.71 -5.72 -0.46
CA VAL A 119 -9.61 -4.31 -0.06
C VAL A 119 -9.63 -3.37 -1.28
N ARG A 120 -9.02 -3.75 -2.40
CA ARG A 120 -9.12 -2.97 -3.65
C ARG A 120 -10.54 -2.98 -4.22
N THR A 121 -11.24 -4.12 -4.13
CA THR A 121 -12.67 -4.18 -4.48
C THR A 121 -13.51 -3.28 -3.58
N GLN A 122 -13.22 -3.22 -2.27
CA GLN A 122 -13.90 -2.30 -1.35
C GLN A 122 -13.61 -0.83 -1.70
N LEU A 123 -12.37 -0.50 -2.10
CA LEU A 123 -12.02 0.84 -2.56
C LEU A 123 -12.75 1.19 -3.87
N ALA A 124 -12.85 0.25 -4.81
CA ALA A 124 -13.60 0.38 -6.06
C ALA A 124 -15.12 0.58 -5.85
N GLN A 125 -15.64 0.11 -4.71
CA GLN A 125 -17.02 0.26 -4.28
C GLN A 125 -17.23 1.43 -3.31
N GLU A 126 -16.18 2.24 -3.07
CA GLU A 126 -16.20 3.38 -2.15
C GLU A 126 -16.62 3.01 -0.71
N LYS A 127 -16.40 1.73 -0.32
CA LYS A 127 -16.64 1.23 1.04
C LYS A 127 -15.49 1.50 1.99
N VAL A 128 -14.31 1.80 1.46
CA VAL A 128 -13.15 2.21 2.25
C VAL A 128 -12.53 3.45 1.65
N ALA A 129 -12.12 4.41 2.48
CA ALA A 129 -11.59 5.69 1.99
C ALA A 129 -10.06 5.69 1.83
N MET A 130 -9.34 4.91 2.65
CA MET A 130 -7.88 4.81 2.59
C MET A 130 -7.41 3.36 2.64
N ASN A 131 -6.25 3.09 2.03
CA ASN A 131 -5.59 1.79 2.14
C ASN A 131 -4.06 1.93 2.03
N ILE A 132 -3.30 1.06 2.72
CA ILE A 132 -1.85 0.93 2.45
C ILE A 132 -1.69 0.08 1.18
N GLY A 133 -1.41 0.75 0.08
CA GLY A 133 -1.34 0.20 -1.26
C GLY A 133 0.01 0.45 -1.91
N SER A 134 0.03 0.47 -3.23
CA SER A 134 1.23 0.65 -4.07
C SER A 134 0.80 1.19 -5.42
N GLY A 135 1.75 1.53 -6.32
CA GLY A 135 1.44 2.09 -7.63
C GLY A 135 0.48 1.25 -8.50
N TRP A 136 0.38 -0.05 -8.26
CA TRP A 136 -0.60 -0.91 -8.94
C TRP A 136 -2.01 -0.87 -8.33
N THR A 137 -2.26 -0.14 -7.24
CA THR A 137 -3.59 -0.07 -6.63
C THR A 137 -4.58 0.60 -7.57
N VAL A 138 -4.26 1.80 -8.09
CA VAL A 138 -5.16 2.55 -9.00
C VAL A 138 -5.52 1.75 -10.25
N PRO A 139 -4.57 1.22 -11.06
CA PRO A 139 -4.93 0.48 -12.27
C PRO A 139 -5.75 -0.79 -11.98
N ILE A 140 -5.54 -1.45 -10.83
CA ILE A 140 -6.36 -2.61 -10.46
C ILE A 140 -7.77 -2.17 -10.04
N VAL A 141 -7.90 -1.07 -9.28
CA VAL A 141 -9.21 -0.52 -8.90
C VAL A 141 -9.99 -0.09 -10.14
N ASP A 142 -9.32 0.60 -11.07
CA ASP A 142 -9.89 1.01 -12.35
C ASP A 142 -10.39 -0.21 -13.15
N SER A 143 -9.60 -1.29 -13.21
CA SER A 143 -10.03 -2.54 -13.84
C SER A 143 -11.22 -3.21 -13.15
N ILE A 144 -11.43 -2.99 -11.84
CA ILE A 144 -12.57 -3.55 -11.10
C ILE A 144 -13.82 -2.71 -11.33
N ASN A 145 -13.69 -1.39 -11.34
CA ASN A 145 -14.77 -0.44 -11.56
C ASN A 145 -14.30 0.76 -12.43
N PRO A 146 -14.38 0.65 -13.76
CA PRO A 146 -13.95 1.72 -14.67
C PRO A 146 -14.80 2.99 -14.52
N ASP A 147 -16.05 2.86 -14.09
CA ASP A 147 -16.97 3.99 -13.94
C ASP A 147 -16.59 4.89 -12.75
N LEU A 148 -15.76 4.40 -11.82
CA LEU A 148 -15.22 5.21 -10.72
C LEU A 148 -14.25 6.30 -11.22
N GLY A 149 -13.57 6.08 -12.36
CA GLY A 149 -12.48 6.94 -12.79
C GLY A 149 -11.33 6.94 -11.77
N ALA A 150 -10.81 5.76 -11.43
CA ALA A 150 -9.94 5.60 -10.27
C ALA A 150 -8.67 6.48 -10.35
N SER A 151 -8.16 6.75 -11.55
CA SER A 151 -7.02 7.66 -11.77
C SER A 151 -7.30 9.12 -11.43
N GLU A 152 -8.57 9.53 -11.39
CA GLU A 152 -8.98 10.90 -11.09
C GLU A 152 -9.27 11.10 -9.60
N VAL A 153 -9.80 10.07 -8.94
CA VAL A 153 -10.27 10.16 -7.55
C VAL A 153 -9.32 9.54 -6.52
N LEU A 154 -8.41 8.65 -6.94
CA LEU A 154 -7.45 8.04 -6.04
C LEU A 154 -6.07 8.70 -6.17
N GLU A 155 -5.57 9.17 -5.03
CA GLU A 155 -4.23 9.75 -4.94
C GLU A 155 -3.30 8.93 -4.06
N TYR A 156 -2.00 9.08 -4.33
CA TYR A 156 -0.93 8.49 -3.55
C TYR A 156 -0.29 9.50 -2.61
N SER A 157 0.16 9.02 -1.45
CA SER A 157 1.01 9.79 -0.54
C SER A 157 1.95 8.86 0.22
N ALA A 158 3.00 9.43 0.83
CA ALA A 158 3.85 8.65 1.72
C ALA A 158 3.02 8.02 2.84
N VAL A 159 3.41 6.83 3.29
CA VAL A 159 2.81 6.22 4.49
C VAL A 159 3.05 7.13 5.71
N PRO A 160 2.10 7.19 6.67
CA PRO A 160 2.27 8.02 7.85
C PRO A 160 3.48 7.64 8.72
N VAL A 161 3.99 8.62 9.46
CA VAL A 161 5.21 8.50 10.27
C VAL A 161 4.88 8.57 11.76
N LYS A 162 5.49 7.70 12.59
CA LYS A 162 5.57 7.88 14.05
C LYS A 162 6.95 8.40 14.46
N ARG A 163 8.00 7.66 14.13
CA ARG A 163 9.40 7.96 14.50
C ARG A 163 10.30 8.12 13.28
N LYS A 164 10.11 7.29 12.26
CA LYS A 164 10.97 7.25 11.07
C LYS A 164 10.14 7.20 9.78
N ALA A 165 10.51 8.02 8.80
CA ALA A 165 9.98 7.91 7.45
C ALA A 165 10.60 6.68 6.77
N ILE A 166 9.80 5.63 6.59
CA ILE A 166 10.23 4.35 6.01
C ILE A 166 9.02 3.62 5.44
N THR A 167 9.24 2.84 4.38
CA THR A 167 8.21 2.03 3.73
C THR A 167 8.82 0.72 3.23
N SER A 168 7.99 -0.22 2.85
CA SER A 168 8.40 -1.47 2.21
C SER A 168 8.38 -1.38 0.70
N ALA A 169 9.31 -2.09 0.07
CA ALA A 169 9.35 -2.28 -1.37
C ALA A 169 9.25 -3.77 -1.66
N TRP A 170 8.32 -4.15 -2.55
CA TRP A 170 8.34 -5.47 -3.14
C TRP A 170 9.37 -5.47 -4.26
N LEU A 171 10.25 -6.46 -4.25
CA LEU A 171 11.28 -6.64 -5.27
C LEU A 171 11.06 -7.99 -5.97
N SER A 172 11.17 -7.97 -7.29
CA SER A 172 11.21 -9.17 -8.13
C SER A 172 12.56 -9.23 -8.82
N ALA A 173 13.11 -10.42 -9.00
CA ALA A 173 14.37 -10.64 -9.69
C ALA A 173 14.23 -11.73 -10.75
N TRP A 174 14.82 -11.50 -11.92
CA TRP A 174 15.06 -12.55 -12.90
C TRP A 174 16.30 -13.34 -12.49
N ILE A 175 16.17 -14.66 -12.37
CA ILE A 175 17.25 -15.53 -11.89
C ILE A 175 17.50 -16.61 -12.94
N ILE A 176 18.76 -16.75 -13.36
CA ILE A 176 19.19 -17.85 -14.24
C ILE A 176 19.66 -19.00 -13.35
N SER A 177 19.05 -20.16 -13.50
CA SER A 177 19.46 -21.37 -12.78
C SER A 177 20.87 -21.79 -13.20
N PRO A 178 21.75 -22.20 -12.26
CA PRO A 178 23.06 -22.75 -12.60
C PRO A 178 22.98 -24.05 -13.42
N ASN A 179 21.81 -24.70 -13.44
CA ASN A 179 21.55 -25.92 -14.21
C ASN A 179 20.88 -25.64 -15.57
N SER A 180 20.80 -24.37 -16.00
CA SER A 180 20.22 -24.03 -17.29
C SER A 180 20.98 -24.72 -18.43
N LYS A 181 20.23 -25.32 -19.37
CA LYS A 181 20.82 -25.87 -20.60
C LYS A 181 21.15 -24.79 -21.63
N ASN A 182 20.64 -23.57 -21.43
CA ASN A 182 20.77 -22.44 -22.33
C ASN A 182 21.12 -21.16 -21.51
N PRO A 183 22.28 -21.13 -20.82
CA PRO A 183 22.61 -20.03 -19.92
C PRO A 183 22.87 -18.72 -20.68
N GLU A 184 23.48 -18.78 -21.86
CA GLU A 184 23.78 -17.61 -22.68
C GLU A 184 22.50 -17.00 -23.27
N GLU A 185 21.60 -17.83 -23.80
CA GLU A 185 20.32 -17.36 -24.33
C GLU A 185 19.42 -16.79 -23.22
N ALA A 186 19.43 -17.41 -22.04
CA ALA A 186 18.73 -16.88 -20.87
C ALA A 186 19.31 -15.52 -20.44
N TRP A 187 20.63 -15.34 -20.57
CA TRP A 187 21.28 -14.07 -20.30
C TRP A 187 20.91 -12.99 -21.33
N GLU A 188 20.91 -13.31 -22.62
CA GLU A 188 20.43 -12.40 -23.67
C GLU A 188 18.98 -11.97 -23.44
N TRP A 189 18.10 -12.92 -23.08
CA TRP A 189 16.72 -12.61 -22.74
C TRP A 189 16.61 -11.73 -21.50
N THR A 190 17.39 -12.01 -20.45
CA THR A 190 17.40 -11.21 -19.22
C THR A 190 17.81 -9.76 -19.52
N LYS A 191 18.87 -9.56 -20.32
CA LYS A 191 19.28 -8.21 -20.76
C LYS A 191 18.19 -7.49 -21.54
N PHE A 192 17.48 -8.21 -22.41
CA PHE A 192 16.38 -7.65 -23.19
C PHE A 192 15.20 -7.24 -22.30
N ILE A 193 14.71 -8.14 -21.44
CA ILE A 193 13.53 -7.88 -20.61
C ILE A 193 13.78 -6.80 -19.55
N THR A 194 15.02 -6.65 -19.07
CA THR A 194 15.44 -5.56 -18.17
C THR A 194 16.08 -4.38 -18.90
N SER A 195 15.87 -4.26 -20.21
CA SER A 195 16.35 -3.11 -20.99
C SER A 195 15.56 -1.85 -20.59
N LYS A 196 16.16 -0.67 -20.81
CA LYS A 196 15.50 0.61 -20.52
C LYS A 196 14.12 0.71 -21.18
N GLU A 197 14.01 0.27 -22.43
CA GLU A 197 12.77 0.28 -23.20
C GLU A 197 11.69 -0.62 -22.57
N MET A 198 12.05 -1.86 -22.23
CA MET A 198 11.10 -2.80 -21.64
C MET A 198 10.66 -2.37 -20.24
N GLU A 199 11.57 -1.84 -19.43
CA GLU A 199 11.26 -1.30 -18.10
C GLU A 199 10.37 -0.05 -18.16
N LEU A 200 10.61 0.86 -19.11
CA LEU A 200 9.73 2.00 -19.37
C LEU A 200 8.34 1.56 -19.80
N LYS A 201 8.26 0.57 -20.70
CA LYS A 201 6.99 -0.01 -21.11
C LYS A 201 6.25 -0.62 -19.93
N TRP A 202 6.94 -1.37 -19.07
CA TRP A 202 6.34 -1.97 -17.88
C TRP A 202 5.78 -0.89 -16.95
N PHE A 203 6.54 0.18 -16.69
CA PHE A 203 6.07 1.29 -15.86
C PHE A 203 4.77 1.89 -16.42
N ARG A 204 4.74 2.22 -17.72
CA ARG A 204 3.55 2.83 -18.36
C ARG A 204 2.32 1.92 -18.32
N ASP A 205 2.51 0.62 -18.50
CA ASP A 205 1.40 -0.33 -18.59
C ASP A 205 0.86 -0.74 -17.19
N ALA A 206 1.70 -0.74 -16.16
CA ALA A 206 1.38 -1.36 -14.87
C ALA A 206 1.67 -0.48 -13.63
N SER A 207 2.19 0.74 -13.82
CA SER A 207 2.60 1.68 -12.77
C SER A 207 3.56 1.05 -11.74
N VAL A 208 4.44 0.16 -12.21
CA VAL A 208 5.48 -0.49 -11.38
C VAL A 208 6.79 0.26 -11.58
N LEU A 209 7.36 0.73 -10.46
CA LEU A 209 8.66 1.39 -10.45
C LEU A 209 9.76 0.44 -10.94
N SER A 210 10.67 0.96 -11.76
CA SER A 210 11.79 0.19 -12.30
C SER A 210 12.95 0.12 -11.30
N ALA A 211 13.66 -1.01 -11.32
CA ALA A 211 14.96 -1.13 -10.64
C ALA A 211 16.06 -0.30 -11.34
N ARG A 212 15.83 0.15 -12.58
CA ARG A 212 16.75 1.00 -13.34
C ARG A 212 16.61 2.46 -12.92
N GLN A 213 17.67 3.02 -12.35
CA GLN A 213 17.71 4.44 -11.97
C GLN A 213 17.58 5.38 -13.18
N ASP A 214 18.06 4.99 -14.35
CA ASP A 214 17.94 5.75 -15.60
C ASP A 214 16.54 5.66 -16.26
N VAL A 215 15.63 4.92 -15.62
CA VAL A 215 14.18 4.92 -15.86
C VAL A 215 13.53 5.73 -14.74
N SER A 216 13.60 5.26 -13.50
CA SER A 216 12.86 5.85 -12.38
C SER A 216 13.34 7.21 -11.88
N GLY A 217 14.56 7.63 -12.19
CA GLY A 217 15.13 8.90 -11.71
C GLY A 217 15.05 10.06 -12.71
N VAL A 218 14.62 9.83 -13.95
CA VAL A 218 14.76 10.81 -15.04
C VAL A 218 13.66 10.76 -16.11
N SER A 219 12.76 9.77 -16.12
CA SER A 219 11.68 9.75 -17.11
C SER A 219 10.60 10.77 -16.73
N PRO A 220 10.27 11.75 -17.58
CA PRO A 220 9.19 12.71 -17.30
C PRO A 220 7.88 12.01 -16.95
N GLU A 221 7.59 10.87 -17.59
CA GLU A 221 6.41 10.05 -17.34
C GLU A 221 6.37 9.42 -15.94
N ILE A 222 7.50 9.36 -15.23
CA ILE A 222 7.58 8.85 -13.83
C ILE A 222 7.62 10.01 -12.83
N LEU A 223 8.10 11.19 -13.26
CA LEU A 223 8.31 12.36 -12.41
C LEU A 223 7.12 13.33 -12.41
N GLU A 224 6.26 13.26 -13.42
CA GLU A 224 5.04 14.08 -13.56
C GLU A 224 3.75 13.32 -13.15
N ASP A 225 3.86 12.02 -12.85
CA ASP A 225 2.84 11.16 -12.21
C ASP A 225 2.94 11.22 -10.67
#